data_AF-A0A3D1CT31-F1
#
_entry.id   AF-A0A3D1CT31-F1
#
_cell.length_a   1.000
_cell.length_b   1.000
_cell.length_c   1.000
_cell.angle_alpha   90.00
_cell.angle_beta   90.00
_cell.angle_gamma   90.00
#
_symmetry.space_group_name_H-M   'P 1'
#
loop_
_entity.id
_entity.type
_entity.pdbx_description
1 polymer ?
#
loop_
_entity_poly.entity_id
_entity_poly.type
_entity_poly.pdbx_seq_one_letter_code
_entity_poly.pdbx_strand_id
1 'polypeptide(L)'
;MISLKALPNQESGEVTVLFLRRYWLDLAGAFFFTLAMTLVPIAVGGAIRLGHLNIMEQPFWGPTLTLLLSCYMLVVAVITMAQITDYFLDVWIVTTERVINIEQHGLFSRTVSELRLNQVQDITSETSGFLGTFLTYGNVFIQTAAERERFQFKNIDNPDDVKLTIAKLVAEAKHRRGDASVINHEEREERVPSDAIPSEPPTSHLT
;
A
#
# COMPACT_ATOMS: atom_id res chain seq x y z
N MET A 1 16.54 7.23 -1.24
CA MET A 1 15.63 7.52 -2.36
C MET A 1 15.48 6.23 -3.16
N ILE A 2 14.29 5.62 -3.21
CA ILE A 2 14.04 4.44 -4.05
C ILE A 2 14.14 4.91 -5.50
N SER A 3 15.08 4.35 -6.26
CA SER A 3 15.22 4.68 -7.68
C SER A 3 14.06 4.06 -8.45
N LEU A 4 13.20 4.90 -9.03
CA LEU A 4 12.10 4.48 -9.92
C LEU A 4 12.59 3.66 -11.14
N LYS A 5 13.90 3.66 -11.40
CA LYS A 5 14.57 2.91 -12.48
C LYS A 5 14.97 1.47 -12.11
N ALA A 6 14.76 1.04 -10.87
CA ALA A 6 15.19 -0.27 -10.38
C ALA A 6 14.05 -0.97 -9.62
N LEU A 7 12.93 -1.19 -10.32
CA LEU A 7 11.91 -2.10 -9.82
C LEU A 7 12.46 -3.54 -9.89
N PRO A 8 12.24 -4.37 -8.86
CA PRO A 8 12.64 -5.77 -8.93
C PRO A 8 11.91 -6.46 -10.10
N ASN A 9 12.66 -7.17 -10.94
CA ASN A 9 12.12 -7.92 -12.09
C ASN A 9 11.28 -7.06 -13.06
N GLN A 10 11.79 -5.90 -13.47
CA GLN A 10 11.10 -5.00 -14.41
C GLN A 10 10.98 -5.64 -15.81
N GLU A 11 9.76 -5.71 -16.35
CA GLU A 11 9.53 -6.25 -17.70
C GLU A 11 10.05 -5.26 -18.77
N SER A 12 10.52 -5.77 -19.91
CA SER A 12 11.10 -4.94 -20.98
C SER A 12 10.05 -3.98 -21.56
N GLY A 13 10.20 -2.69 -21.28
CA GLY A 13 9.26 -1.64 -21.70
C GLY A 13 8.24 -1.23 -20.62
N GLU A 14 8.31 -1.79 -19.40
CA GLU A 14 7.48 -1.37 -18.28
C GLU A 14 7.82 0.07 -17.83
N VAL A 15 6.84 0.97 -17.84
CA VAL A 15 7.02 2.38 -17.42
C VAL A 15 6.18 2.66 -16.17
N THR A 16 6.74 3.40 -15.22
CA THR A 16 6.01 3.86 -14.03
C THR A 16 5.11 5.04 -14.39
N VAL A 17 3.81 4.91 -14.12
CA VAL A 17 2.79 5.92 -14.43
C VAL A 17 2.43 6.74 -13.20
N LEU A 18 2.18 6.08 -12.06
CA LEU A 18 1.87 6.76 -10.81
C LEU A 18 2.82 6.32 -9.70
N PHE A 19 3.15 7.28 -8.85
CA PHE A 19 3.90 7.08 -7.62
C PHE A 19 3.12 7.74 -6.48
N LEU A 20 2.49 6.92 -5.66
CA LEU A 20 1.54 7.35 -4.64
C LEU A 20 2.16 7.18 -3.25
N ARG A 21 1.84 8.14 -2.37
CA ARG A 21 2.25 8.15 -0.97
C ARG A 21 1.06 8.49 -0.10
N ARG A 22 1.16 8.11 1.17
CA ARG A 22 0.17 8.40 2.20
C ARG A 22 0.10 9.92 2.43
N TYR A 23 -1.12 10.44 2.54
CA TYR A 23 -1.41 11.85 2.65
C TYR A 23 -0.88 12.42 3.97
N TRP A 24 -0.39 13.65 3.95
CA TRP A 24 0.32 14.28 5.07
C TRP A 24 -0.53 14.44 6.34
N LEU A 25 -1.86 14.45 6.24
CA LEU A 25 -2.73 14.50 7.43
C LEU A 25 -2.62 13.26 8.32
N ASP A 26 -2.24 12.10 7.77
CA ASP A 26 -2.00 10.92 8.59
C ASP A 26 -0.80 11.16 9.54
N LEU A 27 0.22 11.86 9.06
CA LEU A 27 1.34 12.29 9.89
C LEU A 27 0.91 13.33 10.94
N ALA A 28 -0.03 14.23 10.61
CA ALA A 28 -0.57 15.18 11.57
C ALA A 28 -1.30 14.47 12.73
N GLY A 29 -2.07 13.42 12.44
CA GLY A 29 -2.71 12.59 13.48
C GLY A 29 -1.69 11.98 14.44
N ALA A 30 -0.61 11.39 13.90
CA ALA A 30 0.49 10.86 14.71
C ALA A 30 1.17 11.96 15.54
N PHE A 31 1.41 13.14 14.96
CA PHE A 31 1.99 14.29 15.65
C PHE A 31 1.14 14.74 16.85
N PHE A 32 -0.18 14.88 16.69
CA PHE A 32 -1.07 15.25 17.79
C PHE A 32 -1.10 14.18 18.89
N PHE A 33 -1.08 12.90 18.52
CA PHE A 33 -1.00 11.81 19.49
C PHE A 33 0.30 11.85 20.29
N THR A 34 1.45 12.01 19.63
CA THR A 34 2.76 12.16 20.29
C THR A 34 2.80 13.39 21.18
N LEU A 35 2.26 14.52 20.72
CA LEU A 35 2.18 15.76 21.50
C LEU A 35 1.33 15.56 22.77
N ALA A 36 0.17 14.92 22.65
CA ALA A 36 -0.70 14.63 23.78
C ALA A 36 -0.01 13.72 24.82
N MET A 37 0.68 12.67 24.38
CA MET A 37 1.45 11.79 25.28
C MET A 37 2.62 12.52 25.93
N THR A 38 3.31 13.40 25.21
CA THR A 38 4.42 14.20 25.74
C THR A 38 3.95 15.26 26.75
N LEU A 39 2.70 15.72 26.66
CA LEU A 39 2.13 16.65 27.63
C LEU A 39 1.86 16.01 29.01
N VAL A 40 1.64 14.69 29.07
CA VAL A 40 1.43 13.96 30.34
C VAL A 40 2.57 14.16 31.35
N PRO A 41 3.85 13.89 31.02
CA PRO A 41 4.96 14.09 31.96
C PRO A 41 5.15 15.56 32.34
N ILE A 42 4.88 16.49 31.42
CA ILE A 42 4.94 17.93 31.69
C ILE A 42 3.86 18.32 32.70
N ALA A 43 2.63 17.82 32.52
CA ALA A 43 1.52 18.05 33.44
C ALA A 43 1.79 17.45 34.83
N VAL A 44 2.33 16.23 34.90
CA VAL A 44 2.73 15.58 36.16
C VAL A 44 3.81 16.41 36.86
N GLY A 45 4.86 16.82 36.15
CA GLY A 45 5.90 17.68 36.69
C GLY A 45 5.37 19.03 37.18
N GLY A 46 4.47 19.65 36.40
CA GLY A 46 3.78 20.89 36.77
C GLY A 46 2.92 20.75 38.03
N ALA A 47 2.13 19.68 38.14
CA ALA A 47 1.29 19.40 39.30
C ALA A 47 2.12 19.19 40.58
N ILE A 48 3.24 18.47 40.50
CA ILE A 48 4.17 18.28 41.62
C ILE A 48 4.74 19.63 42.09
N ARG A 49 5.14 20.50 41.14
CA ARG A 49 5.67 21.83 41.44
C ARG A 49 4.62 22.76 42.06
N LEU A 50 3.40 22.77 41.51
CA LEU A 50 2.29 23.60 42.00
C LEU A 50 1.78 23.12 43.37
N GLY A 51 1.79 21.82 43.62
CA GLY A 51 1.41 21.23 44.91
C GLY A 51 2.49 21.34 45.99
N HIS A 52 3.65 21.95 45.69
CA HIS A 52 4.80 22.02 46.60
C HIS A 52 5.21 20.65 47.19
N LEU A 53 5.09 19.60 46.39
CA LEU A 53 5.41 18.24 46.82
C LEU A 53 6.92 18.01 46.67
N ASN A 54 7.62 17.78 47.78
CA ASN A 54 9.08 17.53 47.79
C ASN A 54 9.46 16.10 47.34
N ILE A 55 8.65 15.47 46.47
CA ILE A 55 8.86 14.10 45.97
C ILE A 55 10.23 13.99 45.26
N MET A 56 10.64 15.03 44.54
CA MET A 56 11.92 15.08 43.82
C MET A 56 13.14 15.11 44.75
N GLU A 57 13.00 15.63 45.98
CA GLU A 57 14.08 15.73 46.97
C GLU A 57 14.21 14.46 47.82
N GLN A 58 13.20 13.58 47.78
CA GLN A 58 13.22 12.33 48.52
C GLN A 58 14.19 11.33 47.86
N PRO A 59 15.12 10.71 48.63
CA PRO A 59 16.18 9.85 48.08
C PRO A 59 15.67 8.65 47.29
N PHE A 60 14.49 8.13 47.62
CA PHE A 60 13.88 7.00 46.95
C PHE A 60 12.91 7.44 45.83
N TRP A 61 11.93 8.29 46.15
CA TRP A 61 10.84 8.60 45.23
C TRP A 61 11.25 9.49 44.05
N GLY A 62 12.20 10.41 44.24
CA GLY A 62 12.67 11.30 43.16
C GLY A 62 13.31 10.53 42.00
N PRO A 63 14.35 9.71 42.26
CA PRO A 63 14.98 8.89 41.24
C PRO A 63 14.02 7.88 40.60
N THR A 64 13.16 7.23 41.39
CA THR A 64 12.19 6.25 40.87
C THR A 64 11.18 6.89 39.91
N LEU A 65 10.64 8.06 40.26
CA LEU A 65 9.71 8.77 39.39
C LEU A 65 10.41 9.27 38.11
N THR A 66 11.66 9.75 38.22
CA THR A 66 12.47 10.15 37.06
C THR A 66 12.73 8.98 36.12
N LEU A 67 13.07 7.80 36.66
CA LEU A 67 13.27 6.58 35.88
C LEU A 67 11.99 6.15 35.16
N LEU A 68 10.85 6.17 35.86
CA LEU A 68 9.55 5.80 35.30
C LEU A 68 9.14 6.74 34.18
N LEU A 69 9.32 8.06 34.37
CA LEU A 69 9.02 9.06 33.35
C LEU A 69 9.93 8.93 32.12
N SER A 70 11.20 8.62 32.35
CA SER A 70 12.16 8.38 31.27
C SER A 70 11.82 7.12 30.48
N CYS A 71 11.43 6.04 31.15
CA CYS A 71 10.96 4.80 30.52
C CYS A 71 9.68 5.05 29.70
N TYR A 72 8.72 5.80 30.27
CA TYR A 72 7.51 6.22 29.56
C TYR A 72 7.84 7.00 28.28
N MET A 73 8.72 8.02 28.38
CA MET A 73 9.14 8.81 27.21
C MET A 73 9.84 7.96 26.16
N LEU A 74 10.63 6.97 26.57
CA LEU A 74 11.28 6.03 25.65
C LEU A 74 10.24 5.20 24.89
N VAL A 75 9.20 4.70 25.57
CA VAL A 75 8.10 3.96 24.92
C VAL A 75 7.37 4.86 23.92
N VAL A 76 7.02 6.09 24.30
CA VAL A 76 6.36 7.06 23.40
C VAL A 76 7.24 7.35 22.18
N ALA A 77 8.55 7.51 22.37
CA ALA A 77 9.50 7.74 21.29
C ALA A 77 9.58 6.55 20.33
N VAL A 78 9.63 5.31 20.83
CA VAL A 78 9.66 4.09 20.01
C VAL A 78 8.38 3.95 19.18
N ILE A 79 7.21 4.17 19.79
CA ILE A 79 5.92 4.10 19.08
C ILE A 79 5.85 5.18 17.99
N THR A 80 6.22 6.41 18.33
CA THR A 80 6.23 7.53 17.36
C THR A 80 7.18 7.25 16.21
N MET A 81 8.38 6.72 16.49
CA MET A 81 9.35 6.35 15.47
C MET A 81 8.81 5.25 14.56
N ALA A 82 8.11 4.26 15.12
CA ALA A 82 7.48 3.20 14.33
C ALA A 82 6.38 3.76 13.40
N GLN A 83 5.53 4.66 13.88
CA GLN A 83 4.48 5.32 13.08
C GLN A 83 5.06 6.20 11.96
N ILE A 84 6.09 6.97 12.28
CA ILE A 84 6.83 7.77 11.29
C ILE A 84 7.44 6.85 10.23
N THR A 85 8.05 5.75 10.64
CA THR A 85 8.67 4.78 9.74
C THR A 85 7.64 4.15 8.80
N ASP A 86 6.49 3.71 9.31
CA ASP A 86 5.34 3.21 8.52
C ASP A 86 4.90 4.27 7.49
N TYR A 87 4.69 5.50 7.93
CA TYR A 87 4.27 6.60 7.06
C TYR A 87 5.26 6.91 5.92
N PHE A 88 6.57 6.91 6.21
CA PHE A 88 7.59 7.29 5.23
C PHE A 88 8.02 6.14 4.30
N LEU A 89 7.86 4.89 4.73
CA LEU A 89 8.32 3.72 3.97
C LEU A 89 7.21 3.04 3.17
N ASP A 90 5.94 3.28 3.52
CA ASP A 90 4.81 2.81 2.72
C ASP A 90 4.70 3.58 1.40
N VAL A 91 4.75 2.83 0.30
CA VAL A 91 4.74 3.39 -1.06
C VAL A 91 3.96 2.48 -2.00
N TRP A 92 3.11 3.09 -2.82
CA TRP A 92 2.41 2.41 -3.90
C TRP A 92 2.91 2.90 -5.25
N ILE A 93 3.20 1.97 -6.14
CA ILE A 93 3.74 2.25 -7.48
C ILE A 93 2.81 1.61 -8.49
N VAL A 94 2.33 2.38 -9.45
CA VAL A 94 1.51 1.87 -10.57
C VAL A 94 2.33 1.99 -11.85
N THR A 95 2.53 0.86 -12.52
CA THR A 95 3.21 0.78 -13.81
C THR A 95 2.22 0.45 -14.92
N THR A 96 2.70 0.35 -16.15
CA THR A 96 1.88 -0.07 -17.30
C THR A 96 1.43 -1.53 -17.25
N GLU A 97 2.10 -2.38 -16.46
CA GLU A 97 1.85 -3.83 -16.41
C GLU A 97 1.29 -4.31 -15.06
N ARG A 98 1.69 -3.67 -13.95
CA ARG A 98 1.33 -4.10 -12.59
C ARG A 98 1.26 -2.93 -11.61
N VAL A 99 0.64 -3.22 -10.48
CA VAL A 99 0.64 -2.41 -9.27
C VAL A 99 1.57 -3.06 -8.27
N ILE A 100 2.41 -2.27 -7.60
CA ILE A 100 3.35 -2.72 -6.58
C ILE A 100 2.99 -1.98 -5.28
N ASN A 101 2.74 -2.75 -4.22
CA ASN A 101 2.56 -2.23 -2.87
C ASN A 101 3.77 -2.63 -2.03
N ILE A 102 4.40 -1.64 -1.41
CA ILE A 102 5.51 -1.83 -0.50
C ILE A 102 5.01 -1.38 0.87
N GLU A 103 4.80 -2.34 1.77
CA GLU A 103 4.38 -2.07 3.16
C GLU A 103 5.51 -2.43 4.12
N GLN A 104 5.72 -1.58 5.12
CA GLN A 104 6.71 -1.81 6.17
C GLN A 104 6.02 -2.17 7.49
N HIS A 105 6.08 -3.44 7.90
CA HIS A 105 5.58 -3.87 9.20
C HIS A 105 6.66 -3.73 10.29
N GLY A 106 6.65 -2.60 11.00
CA GLY A 106 7.63 -2.32 12.06
C GLY A 106 9.04 -2.07 11.52
N LEU A 107 10.08 -2.31 12.32
CA LEU A 107 11.45 -1.92 11.95
C LEU A 107 12.17 -2.92 11.01
N PHE A 108 11.74 -4.19 10.98
CA PHE A 108 12.50 -5.25 10.33
C PHE A 108 11.68 -6.17 9.41
N SER A 109 10.38 -5.91 9.23
CA SER A 109 9.56 -6.68 8.29
C SER A 109 9.08 -5.77 7.16
N ARG A 110 9.32 -6.20 5.94
CA ARG A 110 8.92 -5.49 4.72
C ARG A 110 8.22 -6.47 3.81
N THR A 111 7.01 -6.12 3.41
CA THR A 111 6.19 -6.87 2.46
C THR A 111 6.18 -6.13 1.14
N VAL A 112 6.55 -6.81 0.06
CA VAL A 112 6.42 -6.28 -1.30
C VAL A 112 5.44 -7.18 -2.03
N SER A 113 4.28 -6.63 -2.36
CA SER A 113 3.21 -7.32 -3.05
C SER A 113 3.08 -6.75 -4.46
N GLU A 114 2.84 -7.61 -5.43
CA GLU A 114 2.70 -7.23 -6.84
C GLU A 114 1.40 -7.77 -7.41
N LEU A 115 0.70 -6.95 -8.19
CA LEU A 115 -0.59 -7.27 -8.77
C LEU A 115 -0.60 -6.92 -10.26
N ARG A 116 -0.72 -7.91 -11.15
CA ARG A 116 -0.78 -7.65 -12.59
C ARG A 116 -2.10 -6.96 -12.95
N LEU A 117 -2.02 -5.89 -13.74
CA LEU A 117 -3.20 -5.10 -14.15
C LEU A 117 -4.22 -5.91 -14.93
N ASN A 118 -3.77 -6.91 -15.70
CA ASN A 118 -4.65 -7.79 -16.45
C ASN A 118 -5.51 -8.73 -15.58
N GLN A 119 -5.15 -8.94 -14.31
CA GLN A 119 -5.90 -9.75 -13.35
C GLN A 119 -6.89 -8.92 -12.52
N VAL A 120 -6.78 -7.59 -12.57
CA VAL A 120 -7.67 -6.66 -11.87
C VAL A 120 -9.09 -6.77 -12.43
N GLN A 121 -10.04 -6.93 -11.51
CA GLN A 121 -11.46 -7.04 -11.84
C GLN A 121 -12.21 -5.77 -11.47
N ASP A 122 -11.98 -5.25 -10.27
CA ASP A 122 -12.68 -4.10 -9.75
C ASP A 122 -11.74 -3.13 -9.02
N ILE A 123 -12.07 -1.84 -9.13
CA ILE A 123 -11.35 -0.73 -8.50
C ILE A 123 -12.39 0.19 -7.86
N THR A 124 -12.33 0.30 -6.54
CA THR A 124 -13.26 1.12 -5.76
C THR A 124 -12.48 2.23 -5.05
N SER A 125 -12.94 3.48 -5.20
CA SER A 125 -12.46 4.61 -4.42
C SER A 125 -13.45 4.87 -3.29
N GLU A 126 -12.94 5.10 -2.09
CA GLU A 126 -13.73 5.46 -0.93
C GLU A 126 -13.16 6.73 -0.28
N THR A 127 -13.96 7.79 -0.31
CA THR A 127 -13.68 9.04 0.40
C THR A 127 -14.67 9.14 1.55
N SER A 128 -14.19 9.15 2.80
CA SER A 128 -15.05 9.12 3.98
C SER A 128 -14.90 10.37 4.85
N GLY A 129 -16.04 10.84 5.37
CA GLY A 129 -16.12 11.95 6.32
C GLY A 129 -15.97 13.35 5.72
N PHE A 130 -16.28 14.36 6.53
CA PHE A 130 -16.23 15.77 6.13
C PHE A 130 -14.82 16.21 5.69
N LEU A 131 -13.79 15.79 6.44
CA LEU A 131 -12.40 16.12 6.12
C LEU A 131 -11.93 15.41 4.85
N GLY A 132 -12.32 14.14 4.64
CA GLY A 132 -11.99 13.40 3.41
C GLY A 132 -12.58 14.06 2.17
N THR A 133 -13.83 14.51 2.22
CA THR A 133 -14.47 15.22 1.11
C THR A 133 -13.87 16.61 0.88
N PHE A 134 -13.57 17.36 1.94
CA PHE A 134 -13.05 18.73 1.83
C PHE A 134 -11.58 18.78 1.38
N LEU A 135 -10.75 17.85 1.84
CA LEU A 135 -9.33 17.76 1.51
C LEU A 135 -9.04 16.73 0.41
N THR A 136 -10.09 16.12 -0.15
CA THR A 136 -10.05 15.20 -1.31
C THR A 136 -9.06 14.04 -1.14
N TYR A 137 -8.96 13.47 0.06
CA TYR A 137 -8.15 12.29 0.33
C TYR A 137 -9.03 11.10 0.74
N GLY A 138 -8.57 9.90 0.41
CA GLY A 138 -9.32 8.68 0.72
C GLY A 138 -8.56 7.42 0.40
N ASN A 139 -9.26 6.31 0.29
CA ASN A 139 -8.68 5.00 0.03
C ASN A 139 -9.05 4.51 -1.36
N VAL A 140 -8.15 3.75 -1.98
CA VAL A 140 -8.45 3.00 -3.20
C VAL A 140 -8.26 1.52 -2.95
N PHE A 141 -9.27 0.73 -3.27
CA PHE A 141 -9.28 -0.72 -3.15
C PHE A 141 -9.24 -1.34 -4.54
N ILE A 142 -8.31 -2.27 -4.73
CA ILE A 142 -8.13 -3.03 -5.98
C ILE A 142 -8.36 -4.50 -5.65
N GLN A 143 -9.26 -5.14 -6.40
CA GLN A 143 -9.63 -6.54 -6.19
C GLN A 143 -9.41 -7.35 -7.46
N THR A 144 -8.87 -8.56 -7.29
CA THR A 144 -8.73 -9.55 -8.37
C THR A 144 -9.74 -10.68 -8.22
N ALA A 145 -9.88 -11.49 -9.28
CA ALA A 145 -10.76 -12.66 -9.26
C ALA A 145 -10.26 -13.77 -8.32
N ALA A 146 -8.96 -13.80 -8.03
CA ALA A 146 -8.31 -14.91 -7.34
C ALA A 146 -8.05 -14.65 -5.84
N GLU A 147 -7.89 -13.39 -5.43
CA GLU A 147 -7.53 -13.06 -4.05
C GLU A 147 -8.75 -12.68 -3.22
N ARG A 148 -8.80 -13.20 -1.98
CA ARG A 148 -9.76 -12.76 -0.95
C ARG A 148 -9.37 -11.42 -0.34
N GLU A 149 -8.09 -11.08 -0.34
CA GLU A 149 -7.58 -9.86 0.25
C GLU A 149 -7.59 -8.75 -0.79
N ARG A 150 -8.03 -7.55 -0.40
CA ARG A 150 -8.09 -6.38 -1.29
C ARG A 150 -6.77 -5.63 -1.18
N PHE A 151 -6.17 -5.34 -2.32
CA PHE A 151 -5.06 -4.41 -2.38
C PHE A 151 -5.56 -3.02 -1.98
N GLN A 152 -4.96 -2.38 -0.98
CA GLN A 152 -5.42 -1.11 -0.45
C GLN A 152 -4.35 -0.04 -0.58
N PHE A 153 -4.71 1.08 -1.19
CA PHE A 153 -3.97 2.33 -1.11
C PHE A 153 -4.59 3.18 0.00
N LYS A 154 -3.82 3.42 1.05
CA LYS A 154 -4.31 4.03 2.28
C LYS A 154 -4.11 5.54 2.25
N ASN A 155 -5.18 6.28 2.48
CA ASN A 155 -5.18 7.75 2.62
C ASN A 155 -4.35 8.43 1.52
N ILE A 156 -4.68 8.21 0.26
CA ILE A 156 -4.03 8.86 -0.88
C ILE A 156 -4.76 10.14 -1.27
N ASP A 157 -4.02 11.05 -1.90
CA ASP A 157 -4.57 12.27 -2.49
C ASP A 157 -5.35 11.93 -3.77
N ASN A 158 -6.51 12.56 -3.94
CA ASN A 158 -7.42 12.39 -5.08
C ASN A 158 -7.69 10.92 -5.47
N PRO A 159 -8.35 10.12 -4.60
CA PRO A 159 -8.55 8.69 -4.84
C PRO A 159 -9.38 8.40 -6.11
N ASP A 160 -10.28 9.30 -6.50
CA ASP A 160 -11.10 9.14 -7.71
C ASP A 160 -10.25 9.27 -9.00
N ASP A 161 -9.33 10.23 -9.06
CA ASP A 161 -8.41 10.41 -10.20
C ASP A 161 -7.46 9.23 -10.33
N VAL A 162 -6.98 8.73 -9.19
CA VAL A 162 -6.15 7.52 -9.13
C VAL A 162 -6.93 6.32 -9.65
N LYS A 163 -8.17 6.12 -9.19
CA LYS A 163 -9.05 5.05 -9.69
C LYS A 163 -9.23 5.14 -11.20
N LEU A 164 -9.55 6.31 -11.75
CA LEU A 164 -9.75 6.50 -13.19
C LEU A 164 -8.48 6.17 -13.98
N THR A 165 -7.32 6.59 -13.47
CA THR A 165 -6.03 6.31 -14.10
C THR A 165 -5.73 4.81 -14.12
N ILE A 166 -5.93 4.12 -13.00
CA ILE A 166 -5.71 2.67 -12.91
C ILE A 166 -6.70 1.93 -13.82
N ALA A 167 -7.98 2.32 -13.82
CA ALA A 167 -8.99 1.71 -14.69
C ALA A 167 -8.62 1.81 -16.18
N LYS A 168 -8.08 2.96 -16.60
CA LYS A 168 -7.56 3.15 -17.96
C LYS A 168 -6.39 2.20 -18.26
N LEU A 169 -5.42 2.10 -17.35
CA LEU A 169 -4.27 1.20 -17.52
C LEU A 169 -4.70 -0.28 -17.56
N VAL A 170 -5.70 -0.67 -16.78
CA VAL A 170 -6.28 -2.02 -16.81
C VAL A 170 -6.91 -2.32 -18.17
N ALA A 171 -7.67 -1.38 -18.74
CA ALA A 171 -8.25 -1.55 -20.07
C ALA A 171 -7.16 -1.73 -21.14
N GLU A 172 -6.14 -0.86 -21.13
CA GLU A 172 -5.00 -0.93 -22.05
C GLU A 172 -4.23 -2.26 -21.92
N ALA A 173 -3.98 -2.72 -20.68
CA ALA A 173 -3.29 -3.99 -20.43
C ALA A 173 -4.09 -5.21 -20.92
N LYS A 174 -5.42 -5.18 -20.80
CA LYS A 174 -6.30 -6.25 -21.33
C LYS A 174 -6.30 -6.28 -22.86
N HIS A 175 -6.32 -5.12 -23.51
CA HIS A 175 -6.20 -5.03 -24.98
C HIS A 175 -4.87 -5.59 -25.48
N ARG A 176 -3.73 -5.16 -24.92
CA ARG A 176 -2.40 -5.66 -25.32
C ARG A 176 -2.28 -7.19 -25.21
N ARG A 177 -2.85 -7.78 -24.17
CA ARG A 177 -2.84 -9.24 -23.97
C ARG A 177 -3.79 -9.97 -24.93
N GLY A 178 -4.93 -9.38 -25.24
CA GLY A 178 -5.86 -9.88 -26.25
C GLY A 178 -5.18 -9.98 -27.62
N ASP A 179 -4.58 -8.88 -28.07
CA ASP A 179 -3.88 -8.81 -29.37
C ASP A 179 -2.73 -9.83 -29.45
N ALA A 180 -1.93 -9.92 -28.38
CA ALA A 180 -0.85 -10.91 -28.31
C ALA A 180 -1.38 -12.36 -28.34
N SER A 181 -2.54 -12.64 -27.74
CA SER A 181 -3.12 -13.99 -27.76
C SER A 181 -3.64 -14.40 -29.13
N VAL A 182 -4.19 -13.44 -29.92
CA VAL A 182 -4.66 -13.66 -31.28
C VAL A 182 -3.49 -13.97 -32.21
N ILE A 183 -2.43 -13.14 -32.18
CA ILE A 183 -1.23 -13.33 -33.00
C ILE A 183 -0.59 -14.70 -32.74
N ASN A 184 -0.48 -15.09 -31.47
CA ASN A 184 0.05 -16.41 -31.11
C ASN A 184 -0.84 -17.58 -31.59
N HIS A 185 -2.16 -17.36 -31.72
CA HIS A 185 -3.08 -18.37 -32.24
C HIS A 185 -2.94 -18.51 -33.77
N GLU A 186 -2.90 -17.38 -34.48
CA GLU A 186 -2.70 -17.34 -35.93
C GLU A 186 -1.35 -17.96 -36.33
N GLU A 187 -0.26 -17.59 -35.66
CA GLU A 187 1.05 -18.22 -35.88
C GLU A 187 1.04 -19.74 -35.61
N ARG A 188 0.23 -20.19 -34.65
CA ARG A 188 0.13 -21.62 -34.31
C ARG A 188 -0.70 -22.38 -35.34
N GLU A 189 -1.76 -21.78 -35.88
CA GLU A 189 -2.53 -22.35 -36.99
C GLU A 189 -1.72 -22.38 -38.28
N GLU A 190 -0.92 -21.34 -38.57
CA GLU A 190 -0.06 -21.29 -39.75
C GLU A 190 1.11 -22.28 -39.68
N ARG A 191 1.60 -22.60 -38.46
CA ARG A 191 2.63 -23.64 -38.23
C ARG A 191 2.10 -25.07 -38.22
N VAL A 192 0.78 -25.27 -38.09
CA VAL A 192 0.17 -26.61 -38.19
C VAL A 192 -0.24 -26.82 -39.64
N PRO A 193 0.46 -27.69 -40.41
CA PRO A 193 0.09 -27.93 -41.80
C PRO A 193 -1.37 -28.39 -41.88
N SER A 194 -2.15 -27.76 -42.76
CA SER A 194 -3.56 -28.09 -43.01
C SER A 194 -3.80 -29.59 -43.31
N ASP A 195 -2.74 -30.33 -43.66
CA ASP A 195 -2.74 -31.75 -44.00
C ASP A 195 -2.77 -32.69 -42.78
N ALA A 196 -2.68 -32.18 -41.55
CA ALA A 196 -2.64 -32.99 -40.33
C ALA A 196 -4.01 -33.29 -39.70
N ILE A 197 -5.13 -32.85 -40.30
CA ILE A 197 -6.48 -33.21 -39.86
C ILE A 197 -6.73 -34.66 -40.32
N PRO A 198 -6.85 -35.65 -39.42
CA PRO A 198 -7.24 -36.99 -39.83
C PRO A 198 -8.66 -36.92 -40.41
N SER A 199 -8.80 -37.28 -41.68
CA SER A 199 -10.11 -37.48 -42.32
C SER A 199 -10.98 -38.37 -41.43
N GLU A 200 -12.26 -38.01 -41.31
CA GLU A 200 -13.28 -38.64 -40.47
C GLU A 200 -13.12 -40.16 -40.26
N PRO A 201 -13.40 -40.69 -39.05
CA PRO A 201 -13.39 -42.13 -38.84
C PRO A 201 -14.44 -42.78 -39.75
N PRO A 202 -14.15 -43.96 -40.33
CA PRO A 202 -15.03 -44.56 -41.31
C PRO A 202 -16.38 -44.88 -40.67
N THR A 203 -17.45 -44.32 -41.24
CA THR A 203 -18.83 -44.69 -40.99
C THR A 203 -19.01 -46.20 -41.19
N SER A 204 -19.16 -46.94 -40.08
CA SER A 204 -19.49 -48.36 -40.12
C SER A 204 -20.94 -48.51 -40.57
N HIS A 205 -21.14 -48.69 -41.88
CA HIS A 205 -22.40 -49.20 -42.40
C HIS A 205 -22.53 -50.68 -42.03
N LEU A 206 -23.57 -50.96 -41.23
CA LEU A 206 -24.42 -52.16 -41.17
C LEU A 206 -23.85 -53.47 -41.74
N THR A 207 -23.77 -54.49 -40.89
CA THR A 207 -24.45 -55.78 -41.14
C THR A 207 -24.73 -56.49 -39.82
#